data_AF-A0A1F6CSZ8-F1
#
_entry.id   AF-A0A1F6CSZ8-F1
#
_cell.length_a   1.000
_cell.length_b   1.000
_cell.length_c   1.000
_cell.angle_alpha   90.00
_cell.angle_beta   90.00
_cell.angle_gamma   90.00
#
_symmetry.space_group_name_H-M   'P 1'
#
loop_
_entity.id
_entity.type
_entity.pdbx_description
1 polymer ?
#
loop_
_entity_poly.entity_id
_entity_poly.type
_entity_poly.pdbx_seq_one_letter_code
_entity_poly.pdbx_strand_id
1 'polypeptide(L)'
;MKITQVDLYEVEIPLIPPIAKYFPKIYDITICRMRTDEGLEGIGECQGTRASLEQKAASYAGKNPLALSPFEEPSPFQCALLDIAGKAYGIPVHRFFGAKVRDRVPVSYWSCHMEPAETAAEAARGARLGFQNHKLKARPWDIVETVRLMREAAGPDYTVGVDPNTLFKLPHVAARLARELEPFGTVSVFEDPVLKENLDWYRLLREKTHIPMALHLGAPSGVLAAMKAECVDYVNLGGSAQQVKKAAAIAEAANVPCWVQMGGVCMSVLAAYSVHVQCTIPNATLPCDELPFVRTADVVGGALVVEKGHFVVPEGPGLGVTLDVKVVERFRVA
;
A
#
# COMPACT_ATOMS: atom_id res chain seq x y z
N MET A 1 -31.89 8.64 4.79
CA MET A 1 -30.85 8.43 3.78
C MET A 1 -31.01 7.09 3.10
N LYS A 2 -31.00 7.07 1.78
CA LYS A 2 -31.04 5.89 0.91
C LYS A 2 -30.00 6.05 -0.20
N ILE A 3 -29.33 4.95 -0.56
CA ILE A 3 -28.44 4.90 -1.73
C ILE A 3 -29.31 4.97 -2.99
N THR A 4 -29.10 5.99 -3.81
CA THR A 4 -29.84 6.22 -5.06
C THR A 4 -29.11 5.63 -6.26
N GLN A 5 -27.78 5.60 -6.23
CA GLN A 5 -26.96 5.12 -7.34
C GLN A 5 -25.60 4.60 -6.85
N VAL A 6 -25.10 3.55 -7.48
CA VAL A 6 -23.74 3.03 -7.31
C VAL A 6 -23.10 2.89 -8.68
N ASP A 7 -22.19 3.79 -9.01
CA ASP A 7 -21.44 3.76 -10.26
C ASP A 7 -20.10 3.06 -10.06
N LEU A 8 -19.70 2.30 -11.07
CA LEU A 8 -18.41 1.62 -11.14
C LEU A 8 -17.69 2.11 -12.39
N TYR A 9 -16.52 2.71 -12.20
CA TYR A 9 -15.68 3.23 -13.27
C TYR A 9 -14.39 2.43 -13.30
N GLU A 10 -14.25 1.56 -14.29
CA GLU A 10 -12.94 1.00 -14.60
C GLU A 10 -12.09 2.10 -15.25
N VAL A 11 -10.90 2.35 -14.72
CA VAL A 11 -10.03 3.45 -15.17
C VAL A 11 -8.67 2.92 -15.60
N GLU A 12 -8.19 3.41 -16.74
CA GLU A 12 -6.85 3.10 -17.25
C GLU A 12 -6.06 4.40 -17.42
N ILE A 13 -5.39 4.80 -16.33
CA ILE A 13 -4.46 5.94 -16.35
C ILE A 13 -3.05 5.40 -16.62
N PRO A 14 -2.35 5.91 -17.66
CA PRO A 14 -0.99 5.46 -17.97
C PRO A 14 -0.03 5.63 -16.80
N LEU A 15 0.85 4.65 -16.62
CA LEU A 15 1.98 4.75 -15.70
C LEU A 15 2.94 5.86 -16.14
N ILE A 16 3.72 6.39 -15.19
CA ILE A 16 4.79 7.34 -15.52
C ILE A 16 5.82 6.69 -16.47
N PRO A 17 6.47 7.47 -17.35
CA PRO A 17 7.33 6.91 -18.40
C PRO A 17 8.41 5.91 -17.94
N PRO A 18 9.12 6.11 -16.80
CA PRO A 18 10.10 5.15 -16.32
C PRO A 18 9.52 3.75 -16.07
N ILE A 19 8.30 3.68 -15.55
CA ILE A 19 7.62 2.43 -15.21
C ILE A 19 6.94 1.83 -16.45
N ALA A 20 6.29 2.66 -17.27
CA ALA A 20 5.59 2.25 -18.48
C ALA A 20 6.49 1.54 -19.50
N LYS A 21 7.80 1.85 -19.51
CA LYS A 21 8.82 1.17 -20.32
C LYS A 21 8.88 -0.34 -20.05
N TYR A 22 8.70 -0.76 -18.80
CA TYR A 22 8.82 -2.15 -18.36
C TYR A 22 7.47 -2.83 -18.14
N PHE A 23 6.48 -2.05 -17.68
CA PHE A 23 5.14 -2.53 -17.40
C PHE A 23 4.15 -1.54 -18.01
N PRO A 24 3.62 -1.77 -19.22
CA PRO A 24 2.65 -0.85 -19.82
C PRO A 24 1.35 -0.75 -18.99
N LYS A 25 1.01 -1.82 -18.26
CA LYS A 25 -0.11 -1.91 -17.33
C LYS A 25 0.25 -2.85 -16.18
N ILE A 26 -0.20 -2.54 -14.97
CA ILE A 26 0.03 -3.37 -13.77
C ILE A 26 -1.27 -4.03 -13.31
N TYR A 27 -2.32 -3.24 -13.09
CA TYR A 27 -3.62 -3.71 -12.60
C TYR A 27 -4.76 -3.03 -13.33
N ASP A 28 -5.88 -3.75 -13.43
CA ASP A 28 -7.19 -3.12 -13.64
C ASP A 28 -7.61 -2.44 -12.33
N ILE A 29 -8.09 -1.19 -12.42
CA ILE A 29 -8.55 -0.43 -11.25
C ILE A 29 -9.99 -0.04 -11.49
N THR A 30 -10.84 -0.30 -10.49
CA THR A 30 -12.23 0.14 -10.48
C THR A 30 -12.47 1.12 -9.34
N ILE A 31 -13.01 2.30 -9.68
CA ILE A 31 -13.50 3.28 -8.74
C ILE A 31 -15.00 3.08 -8.53
N CYS A 32 -15.42 2.99 -7.28
CA CYS A 32 -16.82 3.00 -6.89
C CYS A 32 -17.22 4.39 -6.42
N ARG A 33 -18.38 4.84 -6.87
CA ARG A 33 -19.02 6.09 -6.44
C ARG A 33 -20.46 5.79 -6.03
N MET A 34 -20.76 5.88 -4.74
CA MET A 34 -22.09 5.71 -4.18
C MET A 34 -22.73 7.06 -3.88
N ARG A 35 -23.96 7.28 -4.34
CA ARG A 35 -24.72 8.52 -4.12
C ARG A 35 -26.00 8.25 -3.34
N THR A 36 -26.43 9.24 -2.55
CA THR A 36 -27.62 9.14 -1.69
C THR A 36 -28.69 10.17 -2.05
N ASP A 37 -29.91 9.97 -1.56
CA ASP A 37 -31.05 10.89 -1.70
C ASP A 37 -30.89 12.20 -0.91
N GLU A 38 -29.97 12.24 0.05
CA GLU A 38 -29.61 13.42 0.84
C GLU A 38 -28.40 14.18 0.28
N GLY A 39 -27.92 13.80 -0.92
CA GLY A 39 -26.82 14.49 -1.60
C GLY A 39 -25.42 14.12 -1.11
N LEU A 40 -25.30 13.18 -0.15
CA LEU A 40 -24.00 12.62 0.22
C LEU A 40 -23.49 11.62 -0.80
N GLU A 41 -22.18 11.59 -0.94
CA GLU A 41 -21.45 10.70 -1.83
C GLU A 41 -20.31 10.00 -1.09
N GLY A 42 -20.15 8.70 -1.35
CA GLY A 42 -19.02 7.88 -0.90
C GLY A 42 -18.21 7.37 -2.07
N ILE A 43 -16.88 7.34 -1.91
CA ILE A 43 -15.99 6.78 -2.92
C ILE A 43 -15.15 5.63 -2.38
N GLY A 44 -14.83 4.69 -3.26
CA GLY A 44 -13.97 3.55 -2.95
C GLY A 44 -13.19 3.11 -4.17
N GLU A 45 -12.17 2.30 -3.95
CA GLU A 45 -11.30 1.80 -5.02
C GLU A 45 -10.87 0.36 -4.70
N CYS A 46 -10.77 -0.46 -5.75
CA CYS A 46 -10.12 -1.76 -5.68
C CYS A 46 -9.33 -2.05 -6.96
N GLN A 47 -8.38 -2.97 -6.85
CA GLN A 47 -7.83 -3.66 -8.01
C GLN A 47 -8.84 -4.71 -8.49
N GLY A 48 -9.11 -4.73 -9.77
CA GLY A 48 -10.10 -5.63 -10.40
C GLY A 48 -11.01 -4.90 -11.38
N THR A 49 -11.79 -5.68 -12.11
CA THR A 49 -12.66 -5.19 -13.18
C THR A 49 -14.06 -4.89 -12.68
N ARG A 50 -14.73 -3.97 -13.38
CA ARG A 50 -16.13 -3.60 -13.09
C ARG A 50 -17.06 -4.81 -13.07
N ALA A 51 -16.90 -5.72 -14.03
CA ALA A 51 -17.78 -6.89 -14.20
C ALA A 51 -17.88 -7.76 -12.94
N SER A 52 -16.80 -7.87 -12.17
CA SER A 52 -16.77 -8.66 -10.93
C SER A 52 -17.59 -8.04 -9.78
N LEU A 53 -17.98 -6.77 -9.89
CA LEU A 53 -18.58 -5.99 -8.83
C LEU A 53 -20.04 -5.60 -9.09
N GLU A 54 -20.52 -5.68 -10.34
CA GLU A 54 -21.83 -5.14 -10.75
C GLU A 54 -23.00 -5.72 -9.96
N GLN A 55 -23.02 -7.05 -9.77
CA GLN A 55 -24.09 -7.71 -9.00
C GLN A 55 -24.15 -7.18 -7.57
N LYS A 56 -22.98 -7.01 -6.94
CA LYS A 56 -22.91 -6.51 -5.57
C LYS A 56 -23.29 -5.03 -5.51
N ALA A 57 -22.83 -4.21 -6.47
CA ALA A 57 -23.18 -2.80 -6.59
C ALA A 57 -24.69 -2.58 -6.69
N ALA A 58 -25.37 -3.35 -7.56
CA ALA A 58 -26.82 -3.27 -7.75
C ALA A 58 -27.60 -3.58 -6.46
N SER A 59 -27.04 -4.43 -5.58
CA SER A 59 -27.69 -4.83 -4.34
C SER A 59 -27.81 -3.71 -3.29
N TYR A 60 -27.13 -2.57 -3.47
CA TYR A 60 -27.16 -1.47 -2.50
C TYR A 60 -28.27 -0.45 -2.75
N ALA A 61 -28.82 -0.38 -3.97
CA ALA A 61 -29.84 0.60 -4.32
C ALA A 61 -31.06 0.51 -3.38
N GLY A 62 -31.52 1.68 -2.90
CA GLY A 62 -32.65 1.81 -1.97
C GLY A 62 -32.34 1.49 -0.51
N LYS A 63 -31.17 0.94 -0.18
CA LYS A 63 -30.76 0.66 1.21
C LYS A 63 -30.27 1.92 1.90
N ASN A 64 -30.46 2.01 3.22
CA ASN A 64 -29.85 3.06 4.03
C ASN A 64 -28.37 2.72 4.28
N PRO A 65 -27.41 3.55 3.82
CA PRO A 65 -25.98 3.26 3.98
C PRO A 65 -25.55 3.19 5.46
N LEU A 66 -26.21 3.95 6.34
CA LEU A 66 -25.92 3.96 7.79
C LEU A 66 -26.49 2.75 8.54
N ALA A 67 -27.37 1.97 7.89
CA ALA A 67 -27.92 0.73 8.44
C ALA A 67 -27.15 -0.52 7.97
N LEU A 68 -26.24 -0.37 7.01
CA LEU A 68 -25.34 -1.44 6.56
C LEU A 68 -24.17 -1.59 7.54
N SER A 69 -23.57 -2.77 7.57
CA SER A 69 -22.31 -3.04 8.28
C SER A 69 -21.15 -2.88 7.29
N PRO A 70 -20.47 -1.72 7.21
CA PRO A 70 -19.48 -1.49 6.15
C PRO A 70 -18.31 -2.47 6.21
N PHE A 71 -18.02 -2.99 7.41
CA PHE A 71 -16.93 -3.93 7.69
C PHE A 71 -17.22 -5.38 7.27
N GLU A 72 -18.45 -5.67 6.87
CA GLU A 72 -18.85 -6.95 6.26
C GLU A 72 -18.88 -6.87 4.74
N GLU A 73 -18.69 -5.67 4.18
CA GLU A 73 -18.72 -5.46 2.74
C GLU A 73 -17.31 -5.56 2.14
N PRO A 74 -17.17 -6.04 0.89
CA PRO A 74 -15.87 -6.10 0.24
C PRO A 74 -15.43 -4.72 -0.24
N SER A 75 -14.13 -4.58 -0.52
CA SER A 75 -13.63 -3.47 -1.34
C SER A 75 -14.26 -3.53 -2.73
N PRO A 76 -14.65 -2.39 -3.35
CA PRO A 76 -14.47 -1.00 -2.91
C PRO A 76 -15.59 -0.46 -2.01
N PHE A 77 -16.65 -1.24 -1.79
CA PHE A 77 -17.89 -0.77 -1.16
C PHE A 77 -17.74 -0.44 0.33
N GLN A 78 -16.91 -1.20 1.06
CA GLN A 78 -16.56 -0.89 2.44
C GLN A 78 -16.05 0.54 2.59
N CYS A 79 -15.13 0.96 1.71
CA CYS A 79 -14.55 2.30 1.71
C CYS A 79 -15.62 3.36 1.42
N ALA A 80 -16.44 3.17 0.38
CA ALA A 80 -17.50 4.10 0.01
C ALA A 80 -18.57 4.28 1.10
N LEU A 81 -18.96 3.19 1.78
CA LEU A 81 -19.92 3.25 2.88
C LEU A 81 -19.34 3.98 4.10
N LEU A 82 -18.07 3.75 4.44
CA LEU A 82 -17.39 4.48 5.51
C LEU A 82 -17.20 5.95 5.17
N ASP A 83 -16.96 6.28 3.91
CA ASP A 83 -16.87 7.65 3.43
C ASP A 83 -18.21 8.40 3.59
N ILE A 84 -19.34 7.77 3.20
CA ILE A 84 -20.69 8.30 3.45
C ILE A 84 -20.93 8.48 4.94
N ALA A 85 -20.62 7.46 5.76
CA ALA A 85 -20.84 7.52 7.20
C ALA A 85 -20.03 8.65 7.84
N GLY A 86 -18.75 8.79 7.48
CA GLY A 86 -17.90 9.87 7.97
C GLY A 86 -18.44 11.26 7.58
N LYS A 87 -18.90 11.43 6.34
CA LYS A 87 -19.54 12.67 5.87
C LYS A 87 -20.84 12.97 6.61
N ALA A 88 -21.70 11.97 6.82
CA ALA A 88 -22.96 12.11 7.55
C ALA A 88 -22.76 12.52 9.01
N TYR A 89 -21.73 11.99 9.67
CA TYR A 89 -21.39 12.31 11.05
C TYR A 89 -20.45 13.51 11.21
N GLY A 90 -19.93 14.08 10.10
CA GLY A 90 -18.96 15.17 10.14
C GLY A 90 -17.60 14.77 10.73
N ILE A 91 -17.18 13.51 10.58
CA ILE A 91 -15.93 12.98 11.14
C ILE A 91 -15.06 12.31 10.05
N PRO A 92 -13.72 12.34 10.19
CA PRO A 92 -12.82 11.59 9.32
C PRO A 92 -12.92 10.08 9.53
N VAL A 93 -12.65 9.30 8.48
CA VAL A 93 -12.79 7.83 8.47
C VAL A 93 -11.93 7.13 9.53
N HIS A 94 -10.76 7.67 9.89
CA HIS A 94 -9.92 7.06 10.92
C HIS A 94 -10.64 6.89 12.28
N ARG A 95 -11.67 7.70 12.57
CA ARG A 95 -12.46 7.60 13.81
C ARG A 95 -13.22 6.28 13.94
N PHE A 96 -13.49 5.57 12.84
CA PHE A 96 -14.07 4.24 12.86
C PHE A 96 -13.06 3.13 13.22
N PHE A 97 -11.75 3.45 13.20
CA PHE A 97 -10.67 2.50 13.48
C PHE A 97 -9.96 2.73 14.83
N GLY A 98 -10.30 3.82 15.52
CA GLY A 98 -9.81 4.13 16.87
C GLY A 98 -9.20 5.53 16.99
N ALA A 99 -8.36 5.70 18.01
CA ALA A 99 -7.63 6.95 18.22
C ALA A 99 -6.56 7.13 17.14
N LYS A 100 -6.43 8.37 16.63
CA LYS A 100 -5.32 8.76 15.77
C LYS A 100 -4.06 8.87 16.63
N VAL A 101 -3.03 8.11 16.28
CA VAL A 101 -1.74 8.06 17.01
C VAL A 101 -0.62 8.80 16.28
N ARG A 102 -0.86 9.25 15.04
CA ARG A 102 0.06 10.10 14.25
C ARG A 102 -0.70 10.92 13.22
N ASP A 103 -0.17 12.10 12.89
CA ASP A 103 -0.72 12.99 11.85
C ASP A 103 -0.14 12.74 10.46
N ARG A 104 0.94 11.94 10.39
CA ARG A 104 1.67 11.64 9.17
C ARG A 104 1.99 10.15 9.12
N VAL A 105 1.78 9.53 7.96
CA VAL A 105 2.07 8.11 7.72
C VAL A 105 3.28 8.03 6.79
N PRO A 106 4.38 7.37 7.19
CA PRO A 106 5.56 7.26 6.34
C PRO A 106 5.23 6.41 5.11
N VAL A 107 5.79 6.76 3.95
CA VAL A 107 5.59 6.06 2.67
C VAL A 107 6.92 5.95 1.93
N SER A 108 7.17 4.79 1.32
CA SER A 108 8.33 4.57 0.46
C SER A 108 8.11 5.16 -0.92
N TYR A 109 9.17 5.68 -1.55
CA TYR A 109 9.19 5.79 -3.01
C TYR A 109 9.23 4.38 -3.61
N TRP A 110 8.91 4.25 -4.90
CA TRP A 110 8.79 2.92 -5.51
C TRP A 110 9.26 2.90 -6.95
N SER A 111 9.84 1.78 -7.33
CA SER A 111 10.06 1.44 -8.73
C SER A 111 9.79 -0.05 -8.96
N CYS A 112 9.33 -0.38 -10.16
CA CYS A 112 9.40 -1.75 -10.65
C CYS A 112 10.86 -2.18 -10.83
N HIS A 113 11.08 -3.43 -11.23
CA HIS A 113 12.41 -3.84 -11.67
C HIS A 113 12.75 -3.09 -12.98
N MET A 114 13.93 -2.48 -13.02
CA MET A 114 14.47 -1.72 -14.16
C MET A 114 15.98 -2.00 -14.24
N GLU A 115 16.66 -1.49 -15.27
CA GLU A 115 18.13 -1.52 -15.30
C GLU A 115 18.73 -0.77 -14.09
N PRO A 116 19.92 -1.16 -13.59
CA PRO A 116 20.53 -0.56 -12.40
C PRO A 116 20.64 0.98 -12.46
N ALA A 117 21.07 1.53 -13.59
CA ALA A 117 21.23 2.97 -13.77
C ALA A 117 19.87 3.72 -13.78
N GLU A 118 18.83 3.10 -14.33
CA GLU A 118 17.48 3.69 -14.36
C GLU A 118 16.83 3.63 -12.97
N THR A 119 17.04 2.54 -12.24
CA THR A 119 16.62 2.41 -10.84
C THR A 119 17.31 3.47 -9.96
N ALA A 120 18.61 3.71 -10.17
CA ALA A 120 19.35 4.74 -9.45
C ALA A 120 18.84 6.16 -9.74
N ALA A 121 18.45 6.43 -11.00
CA ALA A 121 17.82 7.71 -11.36
C ALA A 121 16.47 7.92 -10.64
N GLU A 122 15.67 6.86 -10.49
CA GLU A 122 14.43 6.91 -9.72
C GLU A 122 14.69 7.04 -8.20
N ALA A 123 15.70 6.38 -7.65
CA ALA A 123 16.12 6.60 -6.26
C ALA A 123 16.51 8.06 -5.99
N ALA A 124 17.32 8.65 -6.88
CA ALA A 124 17.70 10.06 -6.79
C ALA A 124 16.48 11.00 -6.93
N ARG A 125 15.48 10.62 -7.73
CA ARG A 125 14.20 11.35 -7.82
C ARG A 125 13.43 11.27 -6.50
N GLY A 126 13.27 10.07 -5.94
CA GLY A 126 12.62 9.86 -4.65
C GLY A 126 13.27 10.68 -3.53
N ALA A 127 14.60 10.65 -3.45
CA ALA A 127 15.36 11.45 -2.49
C ALA A 127 15.14 12.97 -2.67
N ARG A 128 15.14 13.48 -3.91
CA ARG A 128 14.85 14.91 -4.19
C ARG A 128 13.42 15.32 -3.81
N LEU A 129 12.46 14.40 -3.93
CA LEU A 129 11.08 14.60 -3.47
C LEU A 129 10.94 14.46 -1.94
N GLY A 130 12.03 14.15 -1.25
CA GLY A 130 12.11 14.07 0.21
C GLY A 130 11.72 12.72 0.79
N PHE A 131 11.55 11.68 -0.03
CA PHE A 131 11.43 10.32 0.49
C PHE A 131 12.75 9.88 1.15
N GLN A 132 12.65 9.00 2.15
CA GLN A 132 13.80 8.47 2.89
C GLN A 132 14.03 6.97 2.65
N ASN A 133 13.05 6.31 2.04
CA ASN A 133 13.07 4.88 1.76
C ASN A 133 12.53 4.61 0.35
N HIS A 134 13.06 3.58 -0.30
CA HIS A 134 12.62 3.10 -1.60
C HIS A 134 12.28 1.62 -1.53
N LYS A 135 11.07 1.24 -1.93
CA LYS A 135 10.71 -0.16 -2.13
C LYS A 135 11.08 -0.58 -3.55
N LEU A 136 12.07 -1.45 -3.66
CA LEU A 136 12.65 -1.93 -4.91
C LEU A 136 12.18 -3.35 -5.21
N LYS A 137 11.55 -3.53 -6.38
CA LYS A 137 11.33 -4.86 -6.95
C LYS A 137 12.64 -5.44 -7.47
N ALA A 138 13.22 -6.38 -6.72
CA ALA A 138 14.61 -6.81 -6.86
C ALA A 138 14.78 -8.08 -7.71
N ARG A 139 16.00 -8.30 -8.24
CA ARG A 139 16.39 -9.54 -8.94
C ARG A 139 17.78 -10.00 -8.52
N PRO A 140 18.03 -11.32 -8.43
CA PRO A 140 19.28 -11.83 -7.89
C PRO A 140 20.52 -11.57 -8.75
N TRP A 141 20.35 -11.21 -10.03
CA TRP A 141 21.45 -11.05 -10.98
C TRP A 141 22.05 -9.63 -11.01
N ASP A 142 21.32 -8.61 -10.56
CA ASP A 142 21.75 -7.20 -10.64
C ASP A 142 21.62 -6.44 -9.31
N ILE A 143 21.00 -7.01 -8.27
CA ILE A 143 20.65 -6.27 -7.05
C ILE A 143 21.84 -5.59 -6.36
N VAL A 144 23.02 -6.21 -6.38
CA VAL A 144 24.23 -5.64 -5.76
C VAL A 144 24.67 -4.37 -6.48
N GLU A 145 24.69 -4.39 -7.82
CA GLU A 145 25.01 -3.21 -8.62
C GLU A 145 23.92 -2.14 -8.50
N THR A 146 22.66 -2.55 -8.54
CA THR A 146 21.50 -1.66 -8.37
C THR A 146 21.57 -0.89 -7.05
N VAL A 147 21.78 -1.57 -5.91
CA VAL A 147 21.87 -0.92 -4.60
C VAL A 147 23.11 -0.01 -4.51
N ARG A 148 24.25 -0.43 -5.06
CA ARG A 148 25.45 0.41 -5.13
C ARG A 148 25.16 1.73 -5.84
N LEU A 149 24.56 1.68 -7.03
CA LEU A 149 24.24 2.86 -7.82
C LEU A 149 23.14 3.72 -7.16
N MET A 150 22.12 3.11 -6.55
CA MET A 150 21.10 3.85 -5.81
C MET A 150 21.72 4.64 -4.66
N ARG A 151 22.63 4.02 -3.88
CA ARG A 151 23.35 4.68 -2.79
C ARG A 151 24.21 5.84 -3.29
N GLU A 152 24.93 5.65 -4.39
CA GLU A 152 25.74 6.72 -5.02
C GLU A 152 24.87 7.90 -5.48
N ALA A 153 23.68 7.62 -6.01
CA ALA A 153 22.81 8.64 -6.60
C ALA A 153 21.92 9.36 -5.56
N ALA A 154 21.46 8.66 -4.52
CA ALA A 154 20.53 9.18 -3.50
C ALA A 154 21.20 9.56 -2.18
N GLY A 155 22.43 9.10 -1.94
CA GLY A 155 23.18 9.34 -0.71
C GLY A 155 23.07 8.19 0.31
N PRO A 156 23.96 8.16 1.32
CA PRO A 156 24.08 7.05 2.27
C PRO A 156 22.90 6.91 3.25
N ASP A 157 22.13 7.98 3.47
CA ASP A 157 20.98 7.97 4.40
C ASP A 157 19.67 7.50 3.74
N TYR A 158 19.66 7.37 2.41
CA TYR A 158 18.49 6.90 1.67
C TYR A 158 18.46 5.36 1.65
N THR A 159 17.42 4.79 2.26
CA THR A 159 17.33 3.35 2.47
C THR A 159 16.58 2.62 1.37
N VAL A 160 16.85 1.34 1.20
CA VAL A 160 16.22 0.49 0.17
C VAL A 160 15.62 -0.76 0.83
N GLY A 161 14.30 -0.91 0.70
CA GLY A 161 13.62 -2.19 0.93
C GLY A 161 13.73 -3.07 -0.30
N VAL A 162 14.40 -4.21 -0.16
CA VAL A 162 14.64 -5.15 -1.26
C VAL A 162 13.54 -6.22 -1.24
N ASP A 163 12.68 -6.18 -2.25
CA ASP A 163 11.56 -7.10 -2.41
C ASP A 163 11.69 -7.87 -3.75
N PRO A 164 12.30 -9.06 -3.77
CA PRO A 164 12.39 -9.86 -4.98
C PRO A 164 11.10 -10.65 -5.28
N ASN A 165 10.05 -10.53 -4.48
CA ASN A 165 8.84 -11.35 -4.56
C ASN A 165 9.15 -12.85 -4.72
N THR A 166 9.96 -13.39 -3.81
CA THR A 166 10.44 -14.77 -3.75
C THR A 166 11.49 -15.16 -4.80
N LEU A 167 11.95 -14.23 -5.65
CA LEU A 167 12.88 -14.54 -6.75
C LEU A 167 14.33 -14.79 -6.34
N PHE A 168 14.74 -14.61 -5.08
CA PHE A 168 16.01 -15.19 -4.63
C PHE A 168 15.91 -16.71 -4.48
N LYS A 169 14.68 -17.24 -4.33
CA LYS A 169 14.27 -18.66 -4.35
C LYS A 169 14.82 -19.54 -3.25
N LEU A 170 16.14 -19.50 -3.00
CA LEU A 170 16.84 -20.40 -2.09
C LEU A 170 17.61 -19.62 -1.02
N PRO A 171 17.67 -20.11 0.24
CA PRO A 171 18.35 -19.40 1.33
C PRO A 171 19.81 -19.08 1.06
N HIS A 172 20.57 -19.98 0.42
CA HIS A 172 21.98 -19.73 0.13
C HIS A 172 22.20 -18.57 -0.85
N VAL A 173 21.26 -18.33 -1.77
CA VAL A 173 21.30 -17.20 -2.72
C VAL A 173 21.02 -15.91 -1.95
N ALA A 174 19.95 -15.88 -1.16
CA ALA A 174 19.59 -14.72 -0.34
C ALA A 174 20.71 -14.36 0.66
N ALA A 175 21.29 -15.33 1.36
CA ALA A 175 22.39 -15.12 2.30
C ALA A 175 23.67 -14.59 1.62
N ARG A 176 24.01 -15.11 0.42
CA ARG A 176 25.13 -14.60 -0.37
C ARG A 176 24.92 -13.13 -0.74
N LEU A 177 23.74 -12.80 -1.26
CA LEU A 177 23.37 -11.43 -1.64
C LEU A 177 23.33 -10.49 -0.44
N ALA A 178 22.81 -10.94 0.71
CA ALA A 178 22.84 -10.17 1.95
C ALA A 178 24.27 -9.77 2.33
N ARG A 179 25.20 -10.72 2.35
CA ARG A 179 26.62 -10.47 2.64
C ARG A 179 27.26 -9.46 1.67
N GLU A 180 26.87 -9.48 0.40
CA GLU A 180 27.35 -8.51 -0.60
C GLU A 180 26.72 -7.12 -0.44
N LEU A 181 25.51 -7.04 0.11
CA LEU A 181 24.75 -5.81 0.29
C LEU A 181 25.01 -5.11 1.64
N GLU A 182 25.31 -5.86 2.70
CA GLU A 182 25.58 -5.35 4.04
C GLU A 182 26.62 -4.21 4.07
N PRO A 183 27.75 -4.27 3.34
CA PRO A 183 28.74 -3.18 3.33
C PRO A 183 28.23 -1.83 2.82
N PHE A 184 27.11 -1.79 2.08
CA PHE A 184 26.52 -0.53 1.62
C PHE A 184 25.80 0.21 2.75
N GLY A 185 25.30 -0.51 3.75
CA GLY A 185 24.59 0.06 4.90
C GLY A 185 23.22 0.69 4.58
N THR A 186 22.71 0.56 3.35
CA THR A 186 21.46 1.20 2.91
C THR A 186 20.28 0.24 2.81
N VAL A 187 20.49 -1.07 2.78
CA VAL A 187 19.38 -2.04 2.70
C VAL A 187 18.67 -2.11 4.05
N SER A 188 17.41 -1.68 4.10
CA SER A 188 16.63 -1.63 5.34
C SER A 188 15.90 -2.92 5.66
N VAL A 189 15.61 -3.75 4.65
CA VAL A 189 14.86 -4.99 4.80
C VAL A 189 14.99 -5.87 3.55
N PHE A 190 14.97 -7.19 3.74
CA PHE A 190 14.58 -8.16 2.72
C PHE A 190 13.12 -8.57 2.96
N GLU A 191 12.24 -8.16 2.05
CA GLU A 191 10.84 -8.56 2.05
C GLU A 191 10.64 -9.72 1.10
N ASP A 192 10.00 -10.78 1.56
CA ASP A 192 9.70 -11.96 0.75
C ASP A 192 10.91 -12.50 -0.07
N PRO A 193 12.13 -12.65 0.49
CA PRO A 193 13.30 -13.06 -0.29
C PRO A 193 13.14 -14.46 -0.90
N VAL A 194 12.45 -15.36 -0.19
CA VAL A 194 12.22 -16.76 -0.54
C VAL A 194 10.74 -17.13 -0.39
N LEU A 195 10.36 -18.35 -0.75
CA LEU A 195 8.97 -18.82 -0.64
C LEU A 195 8.38 -18.57 0.76
N LYS A 196 7.23 -17.88 0.81
CA LYS A 196 6.61 -17.36 2.04
C LYS A 196 6.20 -18.46 3.02
N GLU A 197 5.83 -19.62 2.48
CA GLU A 197 5.32 -20.75 3.26
C GLU A 197 6.41 -21.42 4.09
N ASN A 198 7.69 -21.20 3.75
CA ASN A 198 8.81 -21.85 4.42
C ASN A 198 9.40 -20.97 5.53
N LEU A 199 8.67 -20.85 6.65
CA LEU A 199 9.06 -20.01 7.79
C LEU A 199 10.43 -20.41 8.39
N ASP A 200 10.82 -21.68 8.30
CA ASP A 200 12.14 -22.13 8.73
C ASP A 200 13.28 -21.50 7.92
N TRP A 201 13.05 -21.21 6.63
CA TRP A 201 14.03 -20.51 5.81
C TRP A 201 14.18 -19.04 6.21
N TYR A 202 13.11 -18.39 6.63
CA TYR A 202 13.17 -17.02 7.15
C TYR A 202 13.94 -16.99 8.47
N ARG A 203 13.66 -17.92 9.39
CA ARG A 203 14.43 -18.06 10.64
C ARG A 203 15.91 -18.32 10.38
N LEU A 204 16.23 -19.24 9.46
CA LEU A 204 17.59 -19.50 9.03
C LEU A 204 18.26 -18.24 8.46
N LEU A 205 17.56 -17.45 7.64
CA LEU A 205 18.12 -16.23 7.05
C LEU A 205 18.39 -15.15 8.10
N ARG A 206 17.52 -14.98 9.10
CA ARG A 206 17.78 -14.06 10.24
C ARG A 206 19.06 -14.41 11.00
N GLU A 207 19.45 -15.68 11.03
CA GLU A 207 20.72 -16.13 11.63
C GLU A 207 21.95 -15.93 10.71
N LYS A 208 21.76 -15.54 9.44
CA LYS A 208 22.82 -15.44 8.42
C LYS A 208 23.12 -14.02 7.95
N THR A 209 22.34 -13.03 8.37
CA THR A 209 22.54 -11.63 7.97
C THR A 209 22.05 -10.68 9.05
N HIS A 210 22.60 -9.47 9.04
CA HIS A 210 22.11 -8.33 9.82
C HIS A 210 21.01 -7.53 9.11
N ILE A 211 20.71 -7.83 7.84
CA ILE A 211 19.58 -7.22 7.13
C ILE A 211 18.27 -7.79 7.71
N PRO A 212 17.32 -6.95 8.16
CA PRO A 212 16.05 -7.42 8.69
C PRO A 212 15.23 -8.24 7.68
N MET A 213 14.52 -9.27 8.15
CA MET A 213 13.61 -10.07 7.34
C MET A 213 12.16 -9.62 7.52
N ALA A 214 11.40 -9.58 6.43
CA ALA A 214 9.97 -9.33 6.46
C ALA A 214 9.16 -10.27 5.57
N LEU A 215 7.93 -10.52 6.01
CA LEU A 215 6.91 -11.24 5.25
C LEU A 215 5.75 -10.30 4.92
N HIS A 216 5.27 -10.36 3.67
CA HIS A 216 3.99 -9.76 3.30
C HIS A 216 2.84 -10.75 3.45
N LEU A 217 1.93 -10.44 4.38
CA LEU A 217 0.86 -11.31 4.86
C LEU A 217 -0.50 -10.58 4.83
N GLY A 218 -1.48 -11.18 4.15
CA GLY A 218 -2.85 -10.64 4.07
C GLY A 218 -3.83 -11.16 5.13
N ALA A 219 -3.41 -12.12 5.95
CA ALA A 219 -4.27 -12.77 6.94
C ALA A 219 -3.63 -12.74 8.35
N PRO A 220 -4.40 -12.42 9.40
CA PRO A 220 -3.90 -12.42 10.78
C PRO A 220 -3.30 -13.77 11.23
N SER A 221 -3.82 -14.89 10.70
CA SER A 221 -3.29 -16.23 10.98
C SER A 221 -1.86 -16.40 10.48
N GLY A 222 -1.51 -15.80 9.34
CA GLY A 222 -0.15 -15.81 8.82
C GLY A 222 0.81 -15.04 9.73
N VAL A 223 0.38 -13.87 10.24
CA VAL A 223 1.17 -13.08 11.18
C VAL A 223 1.38 -13.85 12.48
N LEU A 224 0.32 -14.47 13.02
CA LEU A 224 0.44 -15.32 14.21
C LEU A 224 1.44 -16.47 14.00
N ALA A 225 1.42 -17.12 12.83
CA ALA A 225 2.35 -18.19 12.50
C ALA A 225 3.80 -17.67 12.43
N ALA A 226 4.03 -16.52 11.78
CA ALA A 226 5.35 -15.90 11.68
C ALA A 226 5.90 -15.49 13.05
N MET A 227 5.06 -14.92 13.93
CA MET A 227 5.47 -14.58 15.30
C MET A 227 5.84 -15.82 16.11
N LYS A 228 5.04 -16.89 16.04
CA LYS A 228 5.33 -18.17 16.73
C LYS A 228 6.60 -18.84 16.23
N ALA A 229 6.93 -18.66 14.95
CA ALA A 229 8.14 -19.19 14.35
C ALA A 229 9.37 -18.31 14.60
N GLU A 230 9.20 -17.12 15.19
CA GLU A 230 10.26 -16.14 15.43
C GLU A 230 11.11 -15.89 14.16
N CYS A 231 10.46 -15.83 13.00
CA CYS A 231 11.15 -15.89 11.72
C CYS A 231 11.26 -14.54 11.00
N VAL A 232 10.68 -13.47 11.54
CA VAL A 232 10.70 -12.13 10.93
C VAL A 232 11.09 -11.06 11.95
N ASP A 233 11.66 -9.98 11.44
CA ASP A 233 11.92 -8.75 12.20
C ASP A 233 10.77 -7.76 12.02
N TYR A 234 10.14 -7.76 10.83
CA TYR A 234 9.01 -6.89 10.47
C TYR A 234 7.92 -7.65 9.72
N VAL A 235 6.73 -7.06 9.61
CA VAL A 235 5.66 -7.59 8.74
C VAL A 235 5.06 -6.51 7.85
N ASN A 236 4.82 -6.84 6.58
CA ASN A 236 3.98 -6.06 5.67
C ASN A 236 2.55 -6.61 5.73
N LEU A 237 1.58 -5.76 6.07
CA LEU A 237 0.20 -6.15 6.31
C LEU A 237 -0.71 -5.76 5.15
N GLY A 238 -1.33 -6.75 4.52
CA GLY A 238 -2.37 -6.55 3.50
C GLY A 238 -3.76 -6.99 3.95
N GLY A 239 -4.71 -6.95 3.03
CA GLY A 239 -6.09 -7.39 3.25
C GLY A 239 -7.05 -6.25 3.62
N SER A 240 -8.22 -6.61 4.18
CA SER A 240 -9.21 -5.61 4.62
C SER A 240 -8.73 -4.84 5.84
N ALA A 241 -9.34 -3.68 6.12
CA ALA A 241 -9.00 -2.89 7.30
C ALA A 241 -9.12 -3.70 8.62
N GLN A 242 -10.09 -4.63 8.70
CA GLN A 242 -10.28 -5.51 9.86
C GLN A 242 -9.13 -6.52 9.96
N GLN A 243 -8.71 -7.09 8.83
CA GLN A 243 -7.58 -8.02 8.79
C GLN A 243 -6.29 -7.29 9.18
N VAL A 244 -6.02 -6.12 8.61
CA VAL A 244 -4.85 -5.30 8.94
C VAL A 244 -4.83 -4.94 10.44
N LYS A 245 -5.95 -4.46 11.01
CA LYS A 245 -6.01 -4.11 12.45
C LYS A 245 -5.76 -5.33 13.35
N LYS A 246 -6.36 -6.48 13.03
CA LYS A 246 -6.14 -7.74 13.78
C LYS A 246 -4.70 -8.23 13.66
N ALA A 247 -4.14 -8.19 12.46
CA ALA A 247 -2.77 -8.60 12.19
C ALA A 247 -1.75 -7.68 12.88
N ALA A 248 -1.97 -6.37 12.84
CA ALA A 248 -1.14 -5.39 13.51
C ALA A 248 -1.13 -5.58 15.03
N ALA A 249 -2.29 -5.86 15.65
CA ALA A 249 -2.38 -6.13 17.08
C ALA A 249 -1.60 -7.40 17.49
N ILE A 250 -1.56 -8.43 16.64
CA ILE A 250 -0.75 -9.64 16.87
C ILE A 250 0.74 -9.29 16.84
N ALA A 251 1.18 -8.53 15.83
CA ALA A 251 2.57 -8.08 15.74
C ALA A 251 2.95 -7.13 16.89
N GLU A 252 2.05 -6.24 17.29
CA GLU A 252 2.23 -5.29 18.41
C GLU A 252 2.45 -6.04 19.72
N ALA A 253 1.65 -7.09 19.99
CA ALA A 253 1.82 -7.94 21.17
C ALA A 253 3.18 -8.67 21.21
N ALA A 254 3.83 -8.85 20.04
CA ALA A 254 5.17 -9.43 19.92
C ALA A 254 6.27 -8.35 19.85
N ASN A 255 5.94 -7.07 19.99
CA ASN A 255 6.84 -5.93 19.78
C ASN A 255 7.48 -5.88 18.38
N VAL A 256 6.78 -6.39 17.37
CA VAL A 256 7.21 -6.39 15.97
C VAL A 256 6.60 -5.19 15.23
N PRO A 257 7.44 -4.30 14.67
CA PRO A 257 6.98 -3.22 13.79
C PRO A 257 6.35 -3.76 12.51
N CYS A 258 5.45 -2.98 11.94
CA CYS A 258 4.85 -3.28 10.64
C CYS A 258 4.82 -2.07 9.71
N TRP A 259 4.55 -2.35 8.43
CA TRP A 259 3.95 -1.40 7.50
C TRP A 259 2.73 -2.05 6.85
N VAL A 260 2.00 -1.27 6.06
CA VAL A 260 0.71 -1.68 5.50
C VAL A 260 0.70 -1.50 3.99
N GLN A 261 0.20 -2.50 3.28
CA GLN A 261 -0.04 -2.51 1.84
C GLN A 261 -1.48 -2.99 1.56
N MET A 262 -2.47 -2.10 1.70
CA MET A 262 -3.85 -2.42 1.33
C MET A 262 -4.08 -2.28 -0.18
N GLY A 263 -3.48 -1.26 -0.80
CA GLY A 263 -3.66 -0.96 -2.22
C GLY A 263 -2.44 -1.22 -3.09
N GLY A 264 -1.22 -1.04 -2.58
CA GLY A 264 -0.02 -1.20 -3.42
C GLY A 264 -0.01 -0.16 -4.54
N VAL A 265 0.06 -0.62 -5.80
CA VAL A 265 -0.04 0.24 -7.00
C VAL A 265 -1.49 0.68 -7.23
N CYS A 266 -1.98 1.58 -6.38
CA CYS A 266 -3.34 2.11 -6.31
C CYS A 266 -3.46 3.55 -6.86
N MET A 267 -4.63 4.17 -6.70
CA MET A 267 -4.88 5.61 -6.81
C MET A 267 -5.02 6.22 -5.41
N SER A 268 -5.20 7.55 -5.34
CA SER A 268 -5.31 8.25 -4.05
C SER A 268 -6.56 7.88 -3.24
N VAL A 269 -7.58 7.23 -3.82
CA VAL A 269 -8.79 6.83 -3.06
C VAL A 269 -8.44 5.73 -2.07
N LEU A 270 -7.82 4.63 -2.55
CA LEU A 270 -7.41 3.53 -1.68
C LEU A 270 -6.23 3.92 -0.79
N ALA A 271 -5.31 4.74 -1.29
CA ALA A 271 -4.21 5.27 -0.47
C ALA A 271 -4.74 6.12 0.71
N ALA A 272 -5.72 7.01 0.48
CA ALA A 272 -6.32 7.81 1.55
C ALA A 272 -7.03 6.91 2.59
N TYR A 273 -7.77 5.91 2.11
CA TYR A 273 -8.41 4.93 3.01
C TYR A 273 -7.39 4.17 3.86
N SER A 274 -6.31 3.70 3.24
CA SER A 274 -5.21 3.02 3.94
C SER A 274 -4.55 3.94 4.96
N VAL A 275 -4.32 5.22 4.64
CA VAL A 275 -3.77 6.22 5.57
C VAL A 275 -4.66 6.42 6.80
N HIS A 276 -5.99 6.46 6.63
CA HIS A 276 -6.95 6.51 7.75
C HIS A 276 -6.89 5.27 8.64
N VAL A 277 -6.59 4.08 8.08
CA VAL A 277 -6.40 2.86 8.88
C VAL A 277 -5.05 2.93 9.62
N GLN A 278 -3.97 3.21 8.88
CA GLN A 278 -2.59 3.22 9.35
C GLN A 278 -2.36 4.22 10.48
N CYS A 279 -2.96 5.42 10.43
CA CYS A 279 -2.79 6.44 11.46
C CYS A 279 -3.35 6.04 12.84
N THR A 280 -4.05 4.91 12.94
CA THR A 280 -4.60 4.33 14.19
C THR A 280 -3.87 3.08 14.67
N ILE A 281 -2.73 2.73 14.06
CA ILE A 281 -1.97 1.51 14.38
C ILE A 281 -0.62 1.90 15.00
N PRO A 282 -0.40 1.73 16.32
CA PRO A 282 0.81 2.22 16.99
C PRO A 282 2.12 1.65 16.44
N ASN A 283 2.17 0.36 16.12
CA ASN A 283 3.36 -0.32 15.58
C ASN A 283 3.52 -0.22 14.04
N ALA A 284 2.62 0.46 13.33
CA ALA A 284 2.78 0.78 11.91
C ALA A 284 3.75 1.96 11.74
N THR A 285 5.03 1.72 12.00
CA THR A 285 6.09 2.74 12.04
C THR A 285 7.00 2.71 10.81
N LEU A 286 6.96 1.63 10.03
CA LEU A 286 7.76 1.49 8.83
C LEU A 286 7.05 2.15 7.64
N PRO A 287 7.79 2.70 6.65
CA PRO A 287 7.20 3.29 5.46
C PRO A 287 6.28 2.31 4.73
N CYS A 288 5.04 2.72 4.48
CA CYS A 288 4.08 1.94 3.71
C CYS A 288 4.37 2.03 2.21
N ASP A 289 3.71 1.17 1.45
CA ASP A 289 3.81 1.12 -0.01
C ASP A 289 2.43 1.21 -0.64
N GLU A 290 1.69 2.25 -0.24
CA GLU A 290 0.57 2.78 -1.01
C GLU A 290 1.11 3.77 -2.05
N LEU A 291 0.89 3.48 -3.33
CA LEU A 291 1.66 4.05 -4.43
C LEU A 291 0.76 4.78 -5.45
N PRO A 292 0.04 5.85 -5.05
CA PRO A 292 -0.83 6.60 -5.97
C PRO A 292 -0.03 7.40 -7.02
N PHE A 293 1.26 7.65 -6.78
CA PHE A 293 2.13 8.52 -7.58
C PHE A 293 2.87 7.82 -8.73
N VAL A 294 2.52 6.57 -9.05
CA VAL A 294 3.14 5.79 -10.14
C VAL A 294 2.45 6.00 -11.50
N ARG A 295 1.42 6.84 -11.54
CA ARG A 295 0.60 7.16 -12.72
C ARG A 295 0.71 8.63 -13.09
N THR A 296 0.39 8.91 -14.35
CA THR A 296 0.48 10.25 -14.95
C THR A 296 -0.63 11.20 -14.50
N ALA A 297 -1.69 10.69 -13.89
CA ALA A 297 -2.80 11.44 -13.31
C ALA A 297 -3.36 10.68 -12.09
N ASP A 298 -4.16 11.37 -11.29
CA ASP A 298 -4.91 10.78 -10.17
C ASP A 298 -6.41 11.10 -10.28
N VAL A 299 -7.26 10.17 -9.87
CA VAL A 299 -8.71 10.34 -9.83
C VAL A 299 -9.17 11.20 -8.64
N VAL A 300 -8.27 11.58 -7.73
CA VAL A 300 -8.52 12.54 -6.66
C VAL A 300 -7.82 13.86 -6.97
N GLY A 301 -8.56 14.97 -6.84
CA GLY A 301 -7.99 16.32 -7.01
C GLY A 301 -7.19 16.79 -5.79
N GLY A 302 -5.89 16.52 -5.76
CA GLY A 302 -4.91 17.23 -4.91
C GLY A 302 -5.06 17.11 -3.38
N ALA A 303 -5.86 16.16 -2.88
CA ALA A 303 -6.21 16.10 -1.47
C ALA A 303 -5.33 15.15 -0.63
N LEU A 304 -4.78 14.07 -1.19
CA LEU A 304 -3.83 13.23 -0.47
C LEU A 304 -2.41 13.79 -0.63
N VAL A 305 -2.00 14.61 0.34
CA VAL A 305 -0.71 15.30 0.29
C VAL A 305 0.42 14.36 0.69
N VAL A 306 1.43 14.24 -0.16
CA VAL A 306 2.71 13.61 0.18
C VAL A 306 3.75 14.70 0.42
N GLU A 307 4.29 14.75 1.64
CA GLU A 307 5.33 15.69 2.03
C GLU A 307 6.50 14.93 2.66
N LYS A 308 7.70 15.09 2.09
CA LYS A 308 8.94 14.54 2.66
C LYS A 308 8.81 13.05 3.02
N GLY A 309 8.29 12.24 2.09
CA GLY A 309 8.10 10.80 2.28
C GLY A 309 7.00 10.41 3.27
N HIS A 310 6.03 11.28 3.50
CA HIS A 310 4.89 11.00 4.37
C HIS A 310 3.57 11.44 3.74
N PHE A 311 2.54 10.60 3.83
CA PHE A 311 1.17 11.05 3.67
C PHE A 311 0.76 11.90 4.86
N VAL A 312 0.17 13.07 4.62
CA VAL A 312 -0.54 13.82 5.65
C VAL A 312 -1.92 13.19 5.82
N VAL A 313 -2.30 12.86 7.05
CA VAL A 313 -3.60 12.25 7.34
C VAL A 313 -4.71 13.25 7.03
N PRO A 314 -5.69 12.91 6.17
CA PRO A 314 -6.82 13.80 5.92
C PRO A 314 -7.70 13.99 7.16
N GLU A 315 -8.00 15.24 7.52
CA GLU A 315 -8.82 15.56 8.71
C GLU A 315 -10.29 15.85 8.39
N GLY A 316 -10.62 16.05 7.10
CA GLY A 316 -11.99 16.35 6.65
C GLY A 316 -12.95 15.16 6.82
N PRO A 317 -14.28 15.39 6.81
CA PRO A 317 -15.27 14.33 6.92
C PRO A 317 -15.13 13.25 5.85
N GLY A 318 -15.42 11.99 6.22
CA GLY A 318 -15.24 10.85 5.33
C GLY A 318 -13.76 10.57 5.07
N LEU A 319 -13.40 10.27 3.83
CA LEU A 319 -12.00 10.07 3.42
C LEU A 319 -11.19 11.37 3.43
N GLY A 320 -11.85 12.53 3.50
CA GLY A 320 -11.17 13.83 3.42
C GLY A 320 -10.59 14.14 2.03
N VAL A 321 -11.03 13.40 1.00
CA VAL A 321 -10.64 13.60 -0.41
C VAL A 321 -11.86 13.62 -1.32
N THR A 322 -11.74 14.16 -2.52
CA THR A 322 -12.85 14.27 -3.48
C THR A 322 -12.45 13.75 -4.86
N LEU A 323 -13.36 13.01 -5.48
CA LEU A 323 -13.19 12.46 -6.81
C LEU A 323 -13.20 13.55 -7.88
N ASP A 324 -12.17 13.60 -8.72
CA ASP A 324 -12.17 14.38 -9.94
C ASP A 324 -12.88 13.59 -11.05
N VAL A 325 -14.18 13.83 -11.17
CA VAL A 325 -15.05 13.19 -12.16
C VAL A 325 -14.54 13.44 -13.59
N LYS A 326 -13.88 14.57 -13.87
CA LYS A 326 -13.34 14.83 -15.22
C LYS A 326 -12.18 13.91 -15.54
N VAL A 327 -11.31 13.63 -14.57
CA VAL A 327 -10.22 12.66 -14.74
C VAL A 327 -10.78 11.25 -14.89
N VAL A 328 -11.74 10.85 -14.05
CA VAL A 328 -12.41 9.55 -14.17
C VAL A 328 -13.01 9.37 -15.55
N GLU A 329 -13.79 10.33 -16.03
CA GLU A 329 -14.43 10.27 -17.35
C GLU A 329 -13.42 10.27 -18.51
N ARG A 330 -12.31 10.98 -18.38
CA ARG A 330 -11.25 11.00 -19.38
C ARG A 330 -10.56 9.64 -19.55
N PHE A 331 -10.39 8.90 -18.45
CA PHE A 331 -9.61 7.66 -18.43
C PHE A 331 -10.45 6.41 -18.20
N ARG A 332 -11.79 6.52 -18.17
CA ARG A 332 -12.65 5.35 -18.02
C ARG A 332 -12.53 4.43 -19.24
N VAL A 333 -12.48 3.14 -18.99
CA VAL A 333 -12.61 2.10 -20.02
C VAL A 333 -14.08 2.06 -20.46
N ALA A 334 -14.31 1.86 -21.76
CA ALA A 334 -15.64 1.85 -22.38
C ALA A 334 -16.50 0.67 -21.93
#